data_AF-A0AAD1MDE6-F1
#
_entry.id   AF-A0AAD1MDE6-F1
#
_cell.length_a   1.000
_cell.length_b   1.000
_cell.length_c   1.000
_cell.angle_alpha   90.00
_cell.angle_beta   90.00
_cell.angle_gamma   90.00
#
_symmetry.space_group_name_H-M   'P 1'
#
loop_
_entity.id
_entity.type
_entity.pdbx_description
1 polymer ?
#
loop_
_entity_poly.entity_id
_entity_poly.type
_entity_poly.pdbx_seq_one_letter_code
_entity_poly.pdbx_strand_id
1 'polypeptide(L)'
;MATIGIELDKESLVVTKGRDFTWAFDNIDAQGNPTPFPPGDLFFELETGGEHNCVQQVEILGAEDGIYTFSYDGAESEPIDFYNADQSPYDLTVDVRSALENIPAIGAGNVKVSRTGLNPVWHLNVKLTGHSQNEKQRLNVTNLLGWLGQQLGEGRMILSYRANDTDPIRFEADAPTIQAALEELPQLGKGNIVVTKVTGGVGTNFDIEYTGLLAARDVDLITVHAYKQDANDFFGGGLTGNLLTRFDTRTIQNGRRSVLDGRMMDTLTQKVMQFFEMFDNKLPIELEFDIKSNTEFTIICRSLKGYTEVDLVTFDVLFNGGMLKQFFENQTLLAGAVESVAVDQYWNHRYTVEFINKAGNRPHPLLVGNASALTNDITATPVTPEIRTEYIDLGRRATTLWDFDIEGSRATLKVESEEVDTIGNRTPWQLVFLPEGEPRGGFPVTRGNVTVQQ
;
A
#
# COMPACT_ATOMS: atom_id res chain seq x y z
N MET A 1 -24.26 47.62 -37.63
CA MET A 1 -23.20 48.28 -36.85
C MET A 1 -22.00 48.42 -37.77
N ALA A 2 -21.28 49.53 -37.78
CA ALA A 2 -20.06 49.64 -38.57
C ALA A 2 -19.02 48.68 -37.98
N THR A 3 -18.60 47.69 -38.77
CA THR A 3 -17.53 46.77 -38.38
C THR A 3 -16.21 47.53 -38.38
N ILE A 4 -15.49 47.49 -37.27
CA ILE A 4 -14.13 48.04 -37.16
C ILE A 4 -13.16 46.89 -37.41
N GLY A 5 -12.35 46.97 -38.47
CA GLY A 5 -11.39 45.93 -38.87
C GLY A 5 -11.73 45.24 -40.20
N ILE A 6 -10.88 44.29 -40.62
CA ILE A 6 -11.13 43.44 -41.79
C ILE A 6 -12.15 42.35 -41.37
N GLU A 7 -13.24 42.23 -42.11
CA GLU A 7 -14.19 41.12 -41.92
C GLU A 7 -13.60 39.87 -42.56
N LEU A 8 -13.28 38.88 -41.73
CA LEU A 8 -12.76 37.60 -42.18
C LEU A 8 -13.92 36.67 -42.51
N ASP A 9 -13.77 35.94 -43.62
CA ASP A 9 -14.69 34.88 -44.00
C ASP A 9 -14.78 33.83 -42.89
N LYS A 10 -15.99 33.28 -42.72
CA LYS A 10 -16.26 32.23 -41.74
C LYS A 10 -16.38 30.90 -42.45
N GLU A 11 -15.44 30.01 -42.21
CA GLU A 11 -15.42 28.67 -42.78
C GLU A 11 -15.64 27.58 -41.73
N SER A 12 -15.96 26.38 -42.18
CA SER A 12 -16.00 25.20 -41.32
C SER A 12 -14.78 24.34 -41.62
N LEU A 13 -13.94 24.09 -40.62
CA LEU A 13 -12.87 23.10 -40.73
C LEU A 13 -13.46 21.73 -40.43
N VAL A 14 -13.59 20.88 -41.44
CA VAL A 14 -14.19 19.55 -41.27
C VAL A 14 -13.09 18.54 -40.99
N VAL A 15 -13.13 17.90 -39.83
CA VAL A 15 -12.21 16.82 -39.45
C VAL A 15 -12.99 15.53 -39.25
N THR A 16 -12.37 14.39 -39.55
CA THR A 16 -13.00 13.07 -39.41
C THR A 16 -12.26 12.28 -38.35
N LYS A 17 -13.00 11.75 -37.36
CA LYS A 17 -12.41 11.01 -36.25
C LYS A 17 -11.67 9.76 -36.73
N GLY A 18 -10.49 9.51 -36.17
CA GLY A 18 -9.62 8.37 -36.51
C GLY A 18 -9.01 8.44 -37.90
N ARG A 19 -8.93 9.62 -38.51
CA ARG A 19 -8.34 9.83 -39.84
C ARG A 19 -7.34 10.98 -39.80
N ASP A 20 -6.26 10.84 -40.56
CA ASP A 20 -5.31 11.93 -40.80
C ASP A 20 -6.02 13.09 -41.49
N PHE A 21 -5.62 14.31 -41.14
CA PHE A 21 -6.08 15.52 -41.80
C PHE A 21 -4.99 16.00 -42.75
N THR A 22 -5.37 16.29 -43.99
CA THR A 22 -4.47 16.89 -44.98
C THR A 22 -5.13 18.07 -45.64
N TRP A 23 -4.38 19.15 -45.81
CA TRP A 23 -4.84 20.32 -46.56
C TRP A 23 -3.68 20.89 -47.36
N ALA A 24 -3.95 21.27 -48.61
CA ALA A 24 -3.04 22.06 -49.42
C ALA A 24 -3.79 23.16 -50.15
N PHE A 25 -3.15 24.32 -50.32
CA PHE A 25 -3.64 25.38 -51.19
C PHE A 25 -2.48 26.19 -51.77
N ASP A 26 -2.74 26.88 -52.87
CA ASP A 26 -1.77 27.75 -53.52
C ASP A 26 -2.09 29.22 -53.20
N ASN A 27 -1.07 30.00 -52.87
CA ASN A 27 -1.15 31.45 -52.81
C ASN A 27 -1.23 32.00 -54.23
N ILE A 28 -2.30 32.73 -54.52
CA ILE A 28 -2.59 33.27 -55.86
C ILE A 28 -2.70 34.78 -55.83
N ASP A 29 -2.24 35.44 -56.88
CA ASP A 29 -2.38 36.89 -57.06
C ASP A 29 -3.83 37.28 -57.43
N ALA A 30 -4.08 38.58 -57.57
CA ALA A 30 -5.40 39.12 -57.95
C ALA A 30 -5.86 38.69 -59.36
N GLN A 31 -4.96 38.13 -60.17
CA GLN A 31 -5.21 37.60 -61.51
C GLN A 31 -5.36 36.07 -61.51
N GLY A 32 -5.22 35.43 -60.34
CA GLY A 32 -5.31 33.98 -60.15
C GLY A 32 -4.03 33.21 -60.49
N ASN A 33 -2.90 33.88 -60.67
CA ASN A 33 -1.62 33.20 -60.91
C ASN A 33 -0.94 32.84 -59.59
N PRO A 34 -0.30 31.66 -59.49
CA PRO A 34 0.47 31.29 -58.31
C PRO A 34 1.58 32.29 -58.03
N THR A 35 1.65 32.77 -56.80
CA THR A 35 2.69 33.69 -56.33
C THR A 35 3.32 33.13 -55.05
N PRO A 36 4.65 33.23 -54.86
CA PRO A 36 5.28 32.75 -53.65
C PRO A 36 4.67 33.37 -52.39
N PHE A 37 4.56 32.60 -51.32
CA PHE A 37 4.24 33.15 -50.00
C PHE A 37 5.35 34.13 -49.57
N PRO A 38 5.00 35.25 -48.91
CA PRO A 38 5.99 36.09 -48.26
C PRO A 38 6.76 35.27 -47.20
N PRO A 39 8.01 35.65 -46.85
CA PRO A 39 8.73 35.00 -45.76
C PRO A 39 7.96 35.09 -44.44
N GLY A 40 7.79 33.94 -43.77
CA GLY A 40 7.02 33.82 -42.53
C GLY A 40 6.43 32.42 -42.36
N ASP A 41 5.67 32.25 -41.28
CA ASP A 41 5.01 31.01 -40.91
C ASP A 41 3.50 31.10 -41.17
N LEU A 42 2.87 29.98 -41.52
CA LEU A 42 1.43 29.88 -41.72
C LEU A 42 0.89 28.70 -40.91
N PHE A 43 -0.14 28.92 -40.11
CA PHE A 43 -0.67 27.87 -39.23
C PHE A 43 -2.16 28.03 -38.92
N PHE A 44 -2.83 26.92 -38.59
CA PHE A 44 -4.09 27.01 -37.85
C PHE A 44 -3.81 27.28 -36.38
N GLU A 45 -4.59 28.18 -35.82
CA GLU A 45 -4.66 28.44 -34.41
C GLU A 45 -6.04 27.97 -33.92
N LEU A 46 -6.09 26.87 -33.16
CA LEU A 46 -7.32 26.25 -32.67
C LEU A 46 -7.50 26.49 -31.17
N GLU A 47 -8.59 27.16 -30.76
CA GLU A 47 -8.93 27.43 -29.36
C GLU A 47 -9.48 26.17 -28.68
N THR A 48 -8.58 25.23 -28.37
CA THR A 48 -8.97 23.93 -27.81
C THR A 48 -9.30 23.97 -26.32
N GLY A 49 -8.87 25.03 -25.61
CA GLY A 49 -9.22 25.30 -24.21
C GLY A 49 -8.54 24.37 -23.20
N GLY A 50 -8.60 24.77 -21.92
CA GLY A 50 -8.07 23.98 -20.81
C GLY A 50 -6.55 24.07 -20.66
N GLU A 51 -6.00 25.29 -20.62
CA GLU A 51 -4.57 25.48 -20.35
C GLU A 51 -4.20 24.90 -18.98
N HIS A 52 -3.22 24.01 -18.97
CA HIS A 52 -2.65 23.47 -17.74
C HIS A 52 -1.19 23.08 -17.96
N ASN A 53 -0.42 23.11 -16.87
CA ASN A 53 0.98 22.75 -16.86
C ASN A 53 1.18 21.24 -17.06
N CYS A 54 2.38 20.88 -17.51
CA CYS A 54 2.82 19.49 -17.40
C CYS A 54 3.15 19.20 -15.93
N VAL A 55 2.56 18.14 -15.40
CA VAL A 55 2.80 17.67 -14.04
C VAL A 55 3.26 16.22 -14.12
N GLN A 56 4.43 15.94 -13.56
CA GLN A 56 4.99 14.59 -13.47
C GLN A 56 5.08 14.18 -12.00
N GLN A 57 4.75 12.94 -11.69
CA GLN A 57 5.06 12.34 -10.40
C GLN A 57 6.43 11.66 -10.50
N VAL A 58 7.22 11.82 -9.45
CA VAL A 58 8.54 11.22 -9.32
C VAL A 58 8.61 10.50 -7.98
N GLU A 59 9.03 9.24 -8.01
CA GLU A 59 9.21 8.39 -6.84
C GLU A 59 10.65 7.90 -6.77
N ILE A 60 11.27 8.05 -5.61
CA ILE A 60 12.56 7.43 -5.29
C ILE A 60 12.23 6.33 -4.27
N LEU A 61 12.41 5.08 -4.69
CA LEU A 61 11.97 3.90 -3.97
C LEU A 61 13.15 3.07 -3.52
N GLY A 62 13.07 2.52 -2.32
CA GLY A 62 14.02 1.49 -1.88
C GLY A 62 15.40 1.99 -1.51
N ALA A 63 15.66 3.30 -1.51
CA ALA A 63 16.94 3.88 -1.10
C ALA A 63 16.95 4.22 0.40
N GLU A 64 18.15 4.20 0.97
CA GLU A 64 18.46 4.72 2.31
C GLU A 64 19.54 5.80 2.26
N ASP A 65 20.47 5.71 1.30
CA ASP A 65 21.52 6.71 1.08
C ASP A 65 21.92 6.74 -0.41
N GLY A 66 22.87 7.60 -0.75
CA GLY A 66 23.50 7.70 -2.05
C GLY A 66 23.02 8.89 -2.86
N ILE A 67 23.32 8.85 -4.16
CA ILE A 67 23.16 9.99 -5.07
C ILE A 67 22.37 9.54 -6.30
N TYR A 68 21.51 10.43 -6.79
CA TYR A 68 20.75 10.21 -8.02
C TYR A 68 20.72 11.43 -8.92
N THR A 69 20.33 11.24 -10.18
CA THR A 69 20.13 12.32 -11.16
C THR A 69 18.81 12.14 -11.91
N PHE A 70 18.33 13.22 -12.51
CA PHE A 70 17.26 13.18 -13.51
C PHE A 70 17.80 13.57 -14.87
N SER A 71 17.43 12.85 -15.91
CA SER A 71 17.65 13.23 -17.30
C SER A 71 16.38 13.83 -17.88
N TYR A 72 16.53 14.95 -18.57
CA TYR A 72 15.50 15.61 -19.36
C TYR A 72 16.02 15.77 -20.79
N ASP A 73 15.35 15.13 -21.74
CA ASP A 73 15.73 15.16 -23.17
C ASP A 73 17.21 14.79 -23.42
N GLY A 74 17.70 13.81 -22.66
CA GLY A 74 19.09 13.33 -22.73
C GLY A 74 20.11 14.18 -21.97
N ALA A 75 19.73 15.34 -21.42
CA ALA A 75 20.59 16.14 -20.55
C ALA A 75 20.38 15.77 -19.07
N GLU A 76 21.44 15.41 -18.37
CA GLU A 76 21.38 15.09 -16.93
C GLU A 76 21.36 16.36 -16.06
N SER A 77 20.65 16.28 -14.95
CA SER A 77 20.68 17.24 -13.85
C SER A 77 22.02 17.19 -13.13
N GLU A 78 22.24 18.17 -12.25
CA GLU A 78 23.26 18.01 -11.21
C GLU A 78 22.90 16.83 -10.28
N PRO A 79 23.90 16.20 -9.62
CA PRO A 79 23.66 15.13 -8.67
C PRO A 79 22.84 15.61 -7.46
N ILE A 80 21.91 14.77 -7.01
CA ILE A 80 21.02 15.02 -5.87
C ILE A 80 21.31 13.96 -4.81
N ASP A 81 21.67 14.40 -3.62
CA ASP A 81 21.86 13.49 -2.47
C ASP A 81 20.50 13.01 -1.96
N PHE A 82 20.35 11.71 -1.75
CA PHE A 82 19.12 11.11 -1.25
C PHE A 82 18.84 11.45 0.21
N TYR A 83 19.88 11.72 0.99
CA TYR A 83 19.75 12.11 2.38
C TYR A 83 20.75 13.21 2.72
N ASN A 84 20.24 14.40 3.06
CA ASN A 84 21.08 15.52 3.48
C ASN A 84 20.79 15.87 4.95
N ALA A 85 21.46 15.15 5.85
CA ALA A 85 21.33 15.29 7.29
C ALA A 85 21.55 16.71 7.82
N ASP A 86 22.36 17.51 7.11
CA ASP A 86 22.86 18.80 7.59
C ASP A 86 22.00 20.01 7.15
N GLN A 87 21.17 19.87 6.10
CA GLN A 87 20.38 20.97 5.55
C GLN A 87 18.87 20.68 5.51
N SER A 88 18.49 19.50 5.02
CA SER A 88 17.09 19.11 4.79
C SER A 88 16.96 17.59 4.87
N PRO A 89 16.96 16.99 6.08
CA PRO A 89 17.04 15.54 6.24
C PRO A 89 15.88 14.78 5.57
N TYR A 90 14.72 15.44 5.35
CA TYR A 90 13.54 14.78 4.77
C TYR A 90 12.80 15.62 3.70
N ASP A 91 13.30 16.80 3.34
CA ASP A 91 12.69 17.68 2.31
C ASP A 91 13.70 18.13 1.25
N LEU A 92 13.88 17.27 0.24
CA LEU A 92 14.76 17.54 -0.89
C LEU A 92 14.09 18.35 -2.00
N THR A 93 12.91 18.96 -1.77
CA THR A 93 12.22 19.72 -2.83
C THR A 93 13.06 20.85 -3.37
N VAL A 94 13.90 21.48 -2.54
CA VAL A 94 14.83 22.53 -2.95
C VAL A 94 15.94 21.95 -3.82
N ASP A 95 16.58 20.87 -3.40
CA ASP A 95 17.68 20.23 -4.13
C ASP A 95 17.22 19.68 -5.47
N VAL A 96 16.08 18.99 -5.50
CA VAL A 96 15.45 18.49 -6.72
C VAL A 96 15.10 19.65 -7.66
N ARG A 97 14.50 20.74 -7.14
CA ARG A 97 14.19 21.91 -7.97
C ARG A 97 15.45 22.53 -8.54
N SER A 98 16.48 22.76 -7.73
CA SER A 98 17.73 23.36 -8.16
C SER A 98 18.43 22.51 -9.23
N ALA A 99 18.51 21.20 -9.04
CA ALA A 99 19.10 20.28 -10.01
C ALA A 99 18.36 20.30 -11.37
N LEU A 100 17.02 20.35 -11.35
CA LEU A 100 16.21 20.44 -12.57
C LEU A 100 16.32 21.82 -13.24
N GLU A 101 16.30 22.91 -12.48
CA GLU A 101 16.46 24.27 -13.00
C GLU A 101 17.82 24.52 -13.65
N ASN A 102 18.85 23.80 -13.21
CA ASN A 102 20.18 23.84 -13.78
C ASN A 102 20.31 23.08 -15.12
N ILE A 103 19.31 22.29 -15.51
CA ILE A 103 19.24 21.73 -16.87
C ILE A 103 18.92 22.87 -17.85
N PRO A 104 19.79 23.20 -18.84
CA PRO A 104 19.61 24.37 -19.70
C PRO A 104 18.29 24.38 -20.48
N ALA A 105 17.78 23.21 -20.86
CA ALA A 105 16.52 23.07 -21.59
C ALA A 105 15.27 23.38 -20.74
N ILE A 106 15.38 23.27 -19.41
CA ILE A 106 14.33 23.64 -18.45
C ILE A 106 14.53 25.11 -18.04
N GLY A 107 15.71 25.42 -17.49
CA GLY A 107 16.12 26.74 -17.05
C GLY A 107 15.52 27.19 -15.71
N ALA A 108 16.18 28.17 -15.10
CA ALA A 108 15.83 28.69 -13.78
C ALA A 108 14.42 29.25 -13.67
N GLY A 109 13.75 28.96 -12.56
CA GLY A 109 12.38 29.36 -12.24
C GLY A 109 11.28 28.70 -13.06
N ASN A 110 11.57 27.67 -13.87
CA ASN A 110 10.57 27.04 -14.75
C ASN A 110 10.05 25.71 -14.23
N VAL A 111 10.39 25.32 -13.00
CA VAL A 111 9.83 24.14 -12.35
C VAL A 111 9.42 24.46 -10.92
N LYS A 112 8.35 23.82 -10.49
CA LYS A 112 7.89 23.81 -9.10
C LYS A 112 7.87 22.36 -8.64
N VAL A 113 8.64 22.08 -7.60
CA VAL A 113 8.69 20.76 -6.98
C VAL A 113 7.89 20.81 -5.69
N SER A 114 6.97 19.88 -5.51
CA SER A 114 6.18 19.73 -4.28
C SER A 114 6.34 18.31 -3.76
N ARG A 115 6.65 18.14 -2.48
CA ARG A 115 6.61 16.81 -1.86
C ARG A 115 5.15 16.38 -1.75
N THR A 116 4.85 15.19 -2.23
CA THR A 116 3.50 14.61 -2.16
C THR A 116 3.43 13.38 -1.27
N GLY A 117 4.57 12.80 -0.90
CA GLY A 117 4.61 11.75 0.11
C GLY A 117 6.02 11.47 0.62
N LEU A 118 6.08 11.14 1.92
CA LEU A 118 7.18 10.38 2.50
C LEU A 118 6.59 9.11 3.09
N ASN A 119 6.83 7.98 2.41
CA ASN A 119 6.15 6.73 2.66
C ASN A 119 7.12 5.75 3.33
N PRO A 120 6.94 5.43 4.62
CA PRO A 120 7.82 4.48 5.29
C PRO A 120 7.61 3.06 4.77
N VAL A 121 8.70 2.33 4.73
CA VAL A 121 8.73 0.89 4.49
C VAL A 121 9.44 0.21 5.64
N TRP A 122 8.83 -0.83 6.20
CA TRP A 122 9.40 -1.62 7.28
C TRP A 122 9.66 -3.05 6.82
N HIS A 123 10.87 -3.52 7.08
CA HIS A 123 11.26 -4.91 6.90
C HIS A 123 11.27 -5.57 8.28
N LEU A 124 10.23 -6.37 8.55
CA LEU A 124 10.10 -7.11 9.80
C LEU A 124 10.78 -8.46 9.62
N ASN A 125 12.06 -8.54 9.99
CA ASN A 125 12.85 -9.77 9.90
C ASN A 125 12.48 -10.67 11.08
N VAL A 126 11.70 -11.71 10.82
CA VAL A 126 11.17 -12.61 11.85
C VAL A 126 11.87 -13.96 11.79
N LYS A 127 12.36 -14.40 12.94
CA LYS A 127 12.84 -15.76 13.15
C LYS A 127 11.94 -16.50 14.12
N LEU A 128 11.37 -17.61 13.68
CA LEU A 128 10.61 -18.53 14.52
C LEU A 128 11.55 -19.46 15.26
N THR A 129 11.13 -19.92 16.43
CA THR A 129 11.93 -20.80 17.29
C THR A 129 12.19 -22.18 16.66
N GLY A 130 11.37 -22.63 15.71
CA GLY A 130 11.43 -24.01 15.20
C GLY A 130 10.90 -25.07 16.17
N HIS A 131 10.57 -24.70 17.42
CA HIS A 131 10.07 -25.60 18.45
C HIS A 131 8.54 -25.65 18.44
N SER A 132 7.96 -26.76 18.00
CA SER A 132 6.51 -26.96 18.06
C SER A 132 6.02 -26.96 19.50
N GLN A 133 4.77 -26.53 19.70
CA GLN A 133 4.17 -26.45 21.02
C GLN A 133 2.83 -27.18 21.02
N ASN A 134 2.61 -28.01 22.02
CA ASN A 134 1.36 -28.72 22.22
C ASN A 134 0.27 -27.79 22.72
N GLU A 135 -0.99 -28.10 22.41
CA GLU A 135 -2.09 -27.40 23.05
C GLU A 135 -2.19 -27.78 24.53
N LYS A 136 -2.47 -26.80 25.39
CA LYS A 136 -2.90 -27.02 26.77
C LYS A 136 -4.24 -26.35 27.01
N GLN A 137 -5.19 -27.14 27.48
CA GLN A 137 -6.46 -26.67 28.01
C GLN A 137 -6.45 -26.81 29.53
N ARG A 138 -7.16 -25.93 30.22
CA ARG A 138 -7.34 -25.99 31.67
C ARG A 138 -8.77 -26.33 31.99
N LEU A 139 -8.95 -27.35 32.83
CA LEU A 139 -10.21 -27.68 33.51
C LEU A 139 -10.12 -27.16 34.95
N ASN A 140 -11.07 -26.31 35.33
CA ASN A 140 -11.22 -25.85 36.70
C ASN A 140 -12.46 -26.50 37.32
N VAL A 141 -12.27 -27.09 38.51
CA VAL A 141 -13.35 -27.61 39.35
C VAL A 141 -13.25 -26.91 40.69
N THR A 142 -14.15 -25.95 40.93
CA THR A 142 -14.06 -25.04 42.07
C THR A 142 -15.32 -25.09 42.92
N ASN A 143 -15.17 -25.09 44.24
CA ASN A 143 -16.26 -24.79 45.16
C ASN A 143 -16.23 -23.28 45.47
N LEU A 144 -17.33 -22.56 45.24
CA LEU A 144 -17.48 -21.13 45.51
C LEU A 144 -17.31 -20.78 47.00
N LEU A 145 -17.45 -21.75 47.91
CA LEU A 145 -17.15 -21.61 49.34
C LEU A 145 -15.82 -22.25 49.76
N GLY A 146 -14.94 -22.63 48.82
CA GLY A 146 -13.65 -23.26 49.13
C GLY A 146 -12.75 -22.40 50.03
N TRP A 147 -12.94 -21.07 50.04
CA TRP A 147 -12.26 -20.14 50.95
C TRP A 147 -12.64 -20.31 52.44
N LEU A 148 -13.76 -20.98 52.73
CA LEU A 148 -14.19 -21.37 54.08
C LEU A 148 -13.69 -22.77 54.48
N GLY A 149 -12.80 -23.38 53.69
CA GLY A 149 -12.28 -24.73 53.95
C GLY A 149 -13.27 -25.86 53.63
N GLN A 150 -14.33 -25.57 52.88
CA GLN A 150 -15.27 -26.58 52.40
C GLN A 150 -14.65 -27.42 51.27
N GLN A 151 -14.80 -28.74 51.38
CA GLN A 151 -14.39 -29.69 50.34
C GLN A 151 -15.31 -29.58 49.12
N LEU A 152 -14.90 -30.16 47.99
CA LEU A 152 -15.79 -30.29 46.83
C LEU A 152 -17.03 -31.11 47.23
N GLY A 153 -18.20 -30.77 46.70
CA GLY A 153 -19.41 -31.54 46.96
C GLY A 153 -19.31 -32.96 46.39
N GLU A 154 -20.09 -33.89 46.93
CA GLU A 154 -20.28 -35.20 46.30
C GLU A 154 -21.03 -35.02 44.96
N GLY A 155 -20.43 -35.45 43.86
CA GLY A 155 -21.04 -35.33 42.54
C GLY A 155 -20.16 -35.79 41.40
N ARG A 156 -20.75 -35.77 40.20
CA ARG A 156 -20.12 -36.25 38.97
C ARG A 156 -20.24 -35.25 37.84
N MET A 157 -19.22 -35.18 37.00
CA MET A 157 -19.13 -34.39 35.79
C MET A 157 -18.98 -35.29 34.57
N ILE A 158 -19.43 -34.81 33.42
CA ILE A 158 -19.09 -35.36 32.12
C ILE A 158 -18.20 -34.34 31.40
N LEU A 159 -17.14 -34.86 30.78
CA LEU A 159 -16.34 -34.11 29.84
C LEU A 159 -16.76 -34.51 28.43
N SER A 160 -17.01 -33.52 27.59
CA SER A 160 -17.49 -33.73 26.21
C SER A 160 -16.47 -33.16 25.24
N TYR A 161 -16.13 -33.96 24.23
CA TYR A 161 -15.33 -33.52 23.10
C TYR A 161 -16.08 -33.80 21.80
N ARG A 162 -16.45 -32.72 21.09
CA ARG A 162 -17.33 -32.77 19.92
C ARG A 162 -18.65 -33.48 20.23
N ALA A 163 -18.85 -34.67 19.67
CA ALA A 163 -20.09 -35.43 19.76
C ALA A 163 -20.00 -36.63 20.73
N ASN A 164 -18.87 -36.81 21.44
CA ASN A 164 -18.67 -37.90 22.36
C ASN A 164 -18.45 -37.40 23.78
N ASP A 165 -19.03 -38.14 24.72
CA ASP A 165 -19.00 -37.87 26.16
C ASP A 165 -18.19 -38.95 26.87
N THR A 166 -17.49 -38.57 27.93
CA THR A 166 -16.88 -39.54 28.84
C THR A 166 -17.96 -40.22 29.67
N ASP A 167 -17.62 -41.37 30.25
CA ASP A 167 -18.39 -41.86 31.40
C ASP A 167 -18.36 -40.85 32.57
N PRO A 168 -19.36 -40.87 33.48
CA PRO A 168 -19.45 -39.91 34.59
C PRO A 168 -18.26 -39.96 35.57
N ILE A 169 -17.49 -38.87 35.63
CA ILE A 169 -16.27 -38.70 36.45
C ILE A 169 -16.61 -38.01 37.77
N ARG A 170 -16.06 -38.46 38.91
CA ARG A 170 -16.27 -37.77 40.20
C ARG A 170 -15.61 -36.38 40.22
N PHE A 171 -16.19 -35.40 40.92
CA PHE A 171 -15.58 -34.07 41.08
C PHE A 171 -14.20 -34.10 41.75
N GLU A 172 -13.97 -35.08 42.62
CA GLU A 172 -12.69 -35.28 43.34
C GLU A 172 -11.70 -36.18 42.58
N ALA A 173 -12.01 -36.57 41.34
CA ALA A 173 -11.14 -37.43 40.54
C ALA A 173 -9.73 -36.84 40.43
N ASP A 174 -8.72 -37.70 40.46
CA ASP A 174 -7.33 -37.31 40.25
C ASP A 174 -6.99 -37.21 38.76
N ALA A 175 -5.80 -36.68 38.46
CA ALA A 175 -5.38 -36.47 37.08
C ALA A 175 -5.33 -37.78 36.26
N PRO A 176 -4.80 -38.91 36.77
CA PRO A 176 -4.86 -40.19 36.06
C PRO A 176 -6.27 -40.66 35.72
N THR A 177 -7.24 -40.48 36.64
CA THR A 177 -8.64 -40.85 36.39
C THR A 177 -9.25 -40.01 35.26
N ILE A 178 -9.02 -38.69 35.28
CA ILE A 178 -9.51 -37.79 34.22
C ILE A 178 -8.83 -38.12 32.88
N GLN A 179 -7.54 -38.40 32.88
CA GLN A 179 -6.81 -38.79 31.68
C GLN A 179 -7.40 -40.06 31.06
N ALA A 180 -7.60 -41.11 31.86
CA ALA A 180 -8.15 -42.37 31.38
C ALA A 180 -9.53 -42.18 30.72
N ALA A 181 -10.41 -41.40 31.34
CA ALA A 181 -11.74 -41.13 30.81
C ALA A 181 -11.69 -40.37 29.46
N LEU A 182 -10.80 -39.37 29.34
CA LEU A 182 -10.64 -38.63 28.09
C LEU A 182 -9.97 -39.47 26.99
N GLU A 183 -9.06 -40.39 27.34
CA GLU A 183 -8.41 -41.31 26.38
C GLU A 183 -9.37 -42.34 25.77
N GLU A 184 -10.51 -42.61 26.42
CA GLU A 184 -11.58 -43.48 25.90
C GLU A 184 -12.39 -42.82 24.79
N LEU A 185 -12.35 -41.48 24.67
CA LEU A 185 -13.03 -40.76 23.60
C LEU A 185 -12.39 -41.08 22.24
N PRO A 186 -13.13 -41.58 21.24
CA PRO A 186 -12.57 -42.05 19.97
C PRO A 186 -11.70 -41.02 19.22
N GLN A 187 -12.03 -39.73 19.31
CA GLN A 187 -11.27 -38.67 18.64
C GLN A 187 -10.02 -38.23 19.40
N LEU A 188 -9.96 -38.47 20.72
CA LEU A 188 -8.77 -38.17 21.50
C LEU A 188 -7.82 -39.37 21.49
N GLY A 189 -8.33 -40.54 21.88
CA GLY A 189 -7.60 -41.80 21.88
C GLY A 189 -6.45 -41.88 22.89
N LYS A 190 -6.01 -43.10 23.16
CA LYS A 190 -4.98 -43.40 24.16
C LYS A 190 -3.60 -42.84 23.78
N GLY A 191 -2.90 -42.23 24.73
CA GLY A 191 -1.54 -41.70 24.57
C GLY A 191 -1.44 -40.34 23.87
N ASN A 192 -2.58 -39.73 23.51
CA ASN A 192 -2.62 -38.42 22.87
C ASN A 192 -2.93 -37.27 23.83
N ILE A 193 -3.07 -37.56 25.12
CA ILE A 193 -3.31 -36.56 26.15
C ILE A 193 -2.52 -36.88 27.41
N VAL A 194 -2.09 -35.83 28.11
CA VAL A 194 -1.47 -35.91 29.44
C VAL A 194 -2.21 -34.94 30.35
N VAL A 195 -2.76 -35.45 31.45
CA VAL A 195 -3.46 -34.62 32.44
C VAL A 195 -2.56 -34.45 33.66
N THR A 196 -2.37 -33.20 34.08
CA THR A 196 -1.56 -32.86 35.26
C THR A 196 -2.35 -31.98 36.21
N LYS A 197 -2.24 -32.25 37.52
CA LYS A 197 -2.88 -31.41 38.54
C LYS A 197 -2.07 -30.13 38.74
N VAL A 198 -2.73 -28.98 38.70
CA VAL A 198 -2.11 -27.69 38.98
C VAL A 198 -2.00 -27.50 40.49
N THR A 199 -0.78 -27.43 41.02
CA THR A 199 -0.50 -27.15 42.44
C THR A 199 -0.65 -25.67 42.79
N GLY A 200 -1.19 -25.38 43.97
CA GLY A 200 -1.21 -24.02 44.55
C GLY A 200 -2.43 -23.14 44.23
N GLY A 201 -3.47 -23.67 43.57
CA GLY A 201 -4.74 -22.97 43.33
C GLY A 201 -5.82 -23.24 44.40
N VAL A 202 -6.84 -22.38 44.46
CA VAL A 202 -8.09 -22.65 45.20
C VAL A 202 -8.95 -23.60 44.34
N GLY A 203 -9.32 -24.76 44.89
CA GLY A 203 -10.06 -25.81 44.16
C GLY A 203 -9.15 -26.87 43.50
N THR A 204 -9.72 -27.65 42.59
CA THR A 204 -8.99 -28.71 41.87
C THR A 204 -8.91 -28.34 40.39
N ASN A 205 -7.72 -27.91 39.96
CA ASN A 205 -7.46 -27.50 38.58
C ASN A 205 -6.55 -28.51 37.88
N PHE A 206 -6.82 -28.77 36.60
CA PHE A 206 -6.07 -29.71 35.78
C PHE A 206 -5.67 -29.07 34.46
N ASP A 207 -4.40 -29.25 34.08
CA ASP A 207 -3.91 -28.94 32.74
C ASP A 207 -3.95 -30.22 31.89
N ILE A 208 -4.63 -30.14 30.76
CA ILE A 208 -4.79 -31.18 29.76
C ILE A 208 -3.89 -30.80 28.59
N GLU A 209 -2.77 -31.49 28.43
CA GLU A 209 -1.83 -31.30 27.33
C GLU A 209 -2.10 -32.32 26.22
N TYR A 210 -2.26 -31.85 24.98
CA TYR A 210 -2.47 -32.70 23.81
C TYR A 210 -1.14 -33.11 23.19
N THR A 211 -0.86 -34.42 23.22
CA THR A 211 0.41 -35.03 22.81
C THR A 211 0.20 -36.04 21.68
N GLY A 212 1.25 -36.77 21.30
CA GLY A 212 1.14 -37.85 20.32
C GLY A 212 0.63 -37.36 18.96
N LEU A 213 -0.46 -37.94 18.48
CA LEU A 213 -1.09 -37.58 17.21
C LEU A 213 -1.80 -36.22 17.23
N LEU A 214 -2.08 -35.71 18.44
CA LEU A 214 -2.69 -34.39 18.66
C LEU A 214 -1.65 -33.32 19.02
N ALA A 215 -0.36 -33.68 19.09
CA ALA A 215 0.72 -32.75 19.31
C ALA A 215 0.78 -31.67 18.21
N ALA A 216 1.20 -30.46 18.59
CA ALA A 216 1.40 -29.33 17.68
C ALA A 216 0.17 -28.94 16.84
N ARG A 217 -1.04 -29.23 17.32
CA ARG A 217 -2.30 -28.94 16.63
C ARG A 217 -3.24 -28.19 17.55
N ASP A 218 -4.06 -27.36 16.93
CA ASP A 218 -5.22 -26.74 17.57
C ASP A 218 -6.31 -27.80 17.74
N VAL A 219 -6.82 -27.93 18.95
CA VAL A 219 -7.76 -28.96 19.37
C VAL A 219 -8.99 -28.27 19.94
N ASP A 220 -10.18 -28.68 19.49
CA ASP A 220 -11.42 -28.10 19.99
C ASP A 220 -11.50 -28.12 21.53
N LEU A 221 -12.11 -27.09 22.10
CA LEU A 221 -12.23 -26.98 23.55
C LEU A 221 -13.08 -28.12 24.12
N ILE A 222 -12.56 -28.84 25.12
CA ILE A 222 -13.36 -29.76 25.93
C ILE A 222 -14.42 -28.95 26.66
N THR A 223 -15.68 -29.40 26.62
CA THR A 223 -16.74 -28.80 27.42
C THR A 223 -17.03 -29.68 28.64
N VAL A 224 -17.43 -29.05 29.75
CA VAL A 224 -17.70 -29.74 31.01
C VAL A 224 -19.12 -29.43 31.47
N HIS A 225 -19.84 -30.45 31.90
CA HIS A 225 -21.17 -30.29 32.46
C HIS A 225 -21.43 -31.23 33.63
N ALA A 226 -22.31 -30.83 34.56
CA ALA A 226 -22.68 -31.66 35.69
C ALA A 226 -23.53 -32.86 35.23
N TYR A 227 -23.27 -34.05 35.77
CA TYR A 227 -23.98 -35.26 35.42
C TYR A 227 -25.32 -35.38 36.17
N LYS A 228 -26.40 -35.62 35.42
CA LYS A 228 -27.77 -35.54 35.93
C LYS A 228 -28.26 -36.78 36.69
N GLN A 229 -27.62 -37.94 36.57
CA GLN A 229 -28.19 -39.17 37.17
C GLN A 229 -28.15 -39.19 38.71
N ASP A 230 -27.35 -38.30 39.32
CA ASP A 230 -27.37 -38.00 40.76
C ASP A 230 -28.12 -36.68 41.09
N ALA A 231 -28.65 -35.98 40.08
CA ALA A 231 -29.34 -34.68 40.21
C ALA A 231 -30.85 -34.78 40.53
N ASN A 232 -31.37 -35.99 40.77
CA ASN A 232 -32.63 -36.14 41.50
C ASN A 232 -32.52 -35.62 42.94
N ASP A 233 -31.29 -35.31 43.34
CA ASP A 233 -30.97 -34.53 44.51
C ASP A 233 -30.78 -33.04 44.20
N PHE A 234 -31.80 -32.40 43.61
CA PHE A 234 -31.80 -30.94 43.45
C PHE A 234 -31.77 -30.21 44.84
N PHE A 235 -31.99 -30.94 45.95
CA PHE A 235 -32.00 -30.40 47.33
C PHE A 235 -31.50 -31.29 48.49
N GLY A 236 -31.18 -32.57 48.34
CA GLY A 236 -31.04 -33.53 49.47
C GLY A 236 -29.62 -33.99 49.79
N GLY A 237 -28.71 -33.04 49.88
CA GLY A 237 -27.60 -33.08 50.83
C GLY A 237 -27.72 -31.85 51.72
N GLY A 238 -28.64 -31.92 52.69
CA GLY A 238 -29.04 -30.89 53.67
C GLY A 238 -28.40 -29.49 53.54
N LEU A 239 -29.20 -28.48 53.21
CA LEU A 239 -28.99 -27.03 53.38
C LEU A 239 -27.69 -26.36 52.88
N THR A 240 -26.60 -27.05 52.51
CA THR A 240 -25.33 -26.37 52.17
C THR A 240 -24.41 -27.06 51.13
N GLY A 241 -24.73 -28.23 50.58
CA GLY A 241 -23.68 -29.09 49.96
C GLY A 241 -23.29 -28.86 48.48
N ASN A 242 -24.24 -28.74 47.54
CA ASN A 242 -23.93 -28.95 46.10
C ASN A 242 -24.21 -27.75 45.18
N LEU A 243 -24.77 -26.65 45.68
CA LEU A 243 -25.16 -25.48 44.88
C LEU A 243 -23.98 -24.57 44.49
N LEU A 244 -22.76 -24.96 44.81
CA LEU A 244 -21.61 -24.06 44.82
C LEU A 244 -20.41 -24.60 44.05
N THR A 245 -20.51 -25.78 43.41
CA THR A 245 -19.45 -26.30 42.54
C THR A 245 -19.60 -25.73 41.13
N ARG A 246 -18.59 -25.00 40.65
CA ARG A 246 -18.51 -24.42 39.30
C ARG A 246 -17.42 -25.14 38.50
N PHE A 247 -17.74 -25.41 37.24
CA PHE A 247 -16.84 -25.98 36.25
C PHE A 247 -16.60 -24.98 35.13
N ASP A 248 -15.36 -24.88 34.68
CA ASP A 248 -15.02 -24.20 33.43
C ASP A 248 -13.82 -24.85 32.76
N THR A 249 -13.80 -24.73 31.44
CA THR A 249 -12.68 -25.12 30.60
C THR A 249 -12.26 -23.94 29.74
N ARG A 250 -10.95 -23.82 29.48
CA ARG A 250 -10.41 -22.83 28.56
C ARG A 250 -9.08 -23.27 27.97
N THR A 251 -8.79 -22.87 26.74
CA THR A 251 -7.43 -23.01 26.19
C THR A 251 -6.50 -21.99 26.83
N ILE A 252 -5.38 -22.45 27.38
CA ILE A 252 -4.36 -21.61 28.03
C ILE A 252 -3.08 -21.52 27.20
N GLN A 253 -2.91 -22.42 26.23
CA GLN A 253 -1.79 -22.48 25.31
C GLN A 253 -2.29 -23.17 24.03
N ASN A 254 -2.26 -22.51 22.88
CA ASN A 254 -2.70 -23.14 21.63
C ASN A 254 -1.64 -24.10 21.10
N GLY A 255 -2.06 -25.19 20.47
CA GLY A 255 -1.15 -26.06 19.77
C GLY A 255 -0.73 -25.44 18.44
N ARG A 256 0.58 -25.45 18.17
CA ARG A 256 1.12 -24.91 16.93
C ARG A 256 2.31 -25.70 16.40
N ARG A 257 2.42 -25.70 15.07
CA ARG A 257 3.65 -26.02 14.37
C ARG A 257 4.54 -24.79 14.41
N SER A 258 5.84 -24.96 14.58
CA SER A 258 6.78 -23.84 14.68
C SER A 258 7.47 -23.59 13.34
N VAL A 259 6.64 -23.48 12.31
CA VAL A 259 7.06 -23.21 10.95
C VAL A 259 6.07 -22.22 10.35
N LEU A 260 6.52 -21.45 9.38
CA LEU A 260 5.69 -20.59 8.55
C LEU A 260 4.86 -21.49 7.62
N ASP A 261 3.62 -21.74 8.01
CA ASP A 261 2.57 -22.31 7.18
C ASP A 261 1.49 -21.27 6.88
N GLY A 262 0.50 -21.61 6.06
CA GLY A 262 -0.57 -20.68 5.68
C GLY A 262 -1.32 -20.10 6.89
N ARG A 263 -1.55 -20.89 7.93
CA ARG A 263 -2.23 -20.42 9.15
C ARG A 263 -1.36 -19.43 9.92
N MET A 264 -0.05 -19.69 10.02
CA MET A 264 0.89 -18.76 10.64
C MET A 264 0.98 -17.46 9.84
N MET A 265 1.02 -17.52 8.51
CA MET A 265 0.99 -16.34 7.64
C MET A 265 -0.28 -15.51 7.84
N ASP A 266 -1.46 -16.13 7.87
CA ASP A 266 -2.73 -15.44 8.11
C ASP A 266 -2.75 -14.78 9.50
N THR A 267 -2.27 -15.50 10.51
CA THR A 267 -2.18 -14.98 11.88
C THR A 267 -1.21 -13.79 11.94
N LEU A 268 -0.02 -13.92 11.37
CA LEU A 268 0.98 -12.85 11.35
C LEU A 268 0.46 -11.62 10.59
N THR A 269 -0.15 -11.81 9.42
CA THR A 269 -0.79 -10.73 8.66
C THR A 269 -1.81 -9.98 9.52
N GLN A 270 -2.75 -10.69 10.14
CA GLN A 270 -3.75 -10.06 11.01
C GLN A 270 -3.13 -9.32 12.19
N LYS A 271 -2.10 -9.91 12.82
CA LYS A 271 -1.46 -9.33 14.00
C LYS A 271 -0.56 -8.15 13.67
N VAL A 272 0.14 -8.17 12.55
CA VAL A 272 0.92 -7.03 12.05
C VAL A 272 -0.02 -5.87 11.71
N MET A 273 -1.14 -6.11 11.02
CA MET A 273 -2.12 -5.06 10.76
C MET A 273 -2.68 -4.47 12.06
N GLN A 274 -3.10 -5.31 13.01
CA GLN A 274 -3.56 -4.86 14.33
C GLN A 274 -2.50 -4.07 15.09
N PHE A 275 -1.23 -4.44 14.94
CA PHE A 275 -0.11 -3.71 15.55
C PHE A 275 0.00 -2.29 14.98
N PHE A 276 -0.05 -2.14 13.65
CA PHE A 276 0.01 -0.82 13.02
C PHE A 276 -1.23 0.05 13.32
N GLU A 277 -2.41 -0.55 13.46
CA GLU A 277 -3.63 0.14 13.89
C GLU A 277 -3.47 0.81 15.28
N MET A 278 -2.59 0.30 16.15
CA MET A 278 -2.33 0.92 17.45
C MET A 278 -1.67 2.30 17.35
N PHE A 279 -1.00 2.60 16.24
CA PHE A 279 -0.29 3.87 16.02
C PHE A 279 -1.15 4.87 15.26
N ASP A 280 -1.81 4.41 14.19
CA ASP A 280 -2.76 5.21 13.43
C ASP A 280 -3.89 4.28 12.97
N ASN A 281 -5.11 4.52 13.48
CA ASN A 281 -6.31 3.73 13.23
C ASN A 281 -6.71 3.63 11.74
N LYS A 282 -5.96 4.29 10.83
CA LYS A 282 -6.17 4.25 9.39
C LYS A 282 -4.86 4.37 8.60
N LEU A 283 -3.79 3.70 9.04
CA LEU A 283 -2.60 3.59 8.20
C LEU A 283 -2.84 2.49 7.14
N PRO A 284 -3.10 2.81 5.86
CA PRO A 284 -3.19 1.80 4.83
C PRO A 284 -1.79 1.22 4.58
N ILE A 285 -1.64 -0.07 4.84
CA ILE A 285 -0.38 -0.79 4.65
C ILE A 285 -0.60 -1.93 3.67
N GLU A 286 0.33 -2.06 2.73
CA GLU A 286 0.49 -3.25 1.90
C GLU A 286 1.53 -4.18 2.55
N LEU A 287 1.21 -5.48 2.60
CA LEU A 287 2.04 -6.51 3.21
C LEU A 287 2.52 -7.51 2.15
N GLU A 288 3.81 -7.81 2.19
CA GLU A 288 4.46 -8.83 1.36
C GLU A 288 5.34 -9.72 2.23
N PHE A 289 5.43 -11.02 1.89
CA PHE A 289 6.30 -11.97 2.59
C PHE A 289 7.45 -12.39 1.68
N ASP A 290 8.68 -12.12 2.12
CA ASP A 290 9.91 -12.68 1.55
C ASP A 290 10.37 -13.87 2.41
N ILE A 291 10.28 -15.08 1.88
CA ILE A 291 10.45 -16.32 2.64
C ILE A 291 11.83 -16.91 2.34
N LYS A 292 12.76 -16.78 3.28
CA LYS A 292 14.09 -17.42 3.20
C LYS A 292 14.02 -18.90 3.59
N SER A 293 13.23 -19.22 4.61
CA SER A 293 12.94 -20.58 5.05
C SER A 293 11.60 -20.66 5.79
N ASN A 294 11.21 -21.86 6.21
CA ASN A 294 10.02 -22.04 7.04
C ASN A 294 10.19 -21.52 8.48
N THR A 295 11.35 -21.00 8.87
CA THR A 295 11.57 -20.39 10.20
C THR A 295 12.17 -19.00 10.13
N GLU A 296 12.58 -18.53 8.96
CA GLU A 296 13.20 -17.23 8.75
C GLU A 296 12.59 -16.57 7.53
N PHE A 297 11.99 -15.41 7.72
CA PHE A 297 11.29 -14.68 6.67
C PHE A 297 11.20 -13.19 7.04
N THR A 298 10.95 -12.37 6.04
CA THR A 298 10.75 -10.94 6.19
C THR A 298 9.32 -10.59 5.83
N ILE A 299 8.62 -9.88 6.72
CA ILE A 299 7.34 -9.25 6.39
C ILE A 299 7.63 -7.81 5.97
N ILE A 300 7.45 -7.50 4.70
CA ILE A 300 7.65 -6.16 4.15
C ILE A 300 6.33 -5.41 4.26
N CYS A 301 6.34 -4.30 4.99
CA CYS A 301 5.18 -3.46 5.25
C CYS A 301 5.39 -2.11 4.57
N ARG A 302 4.56 -1.77 3.57
CA ARG A 302 4.66 -0.50 2.82
C ARG A 302 3.47 0.40 3.15
N SER A 303 3.73 1.60 3.66
CA SER A 303 2.67 2.58 3.86
C SER A 303 2.19 3.15 2.53
N LEU A 304 0.89 3.10 2.27
CA LEU A 304 0.26 3.77 1.13
C LEU A 304 -0.04 5.26 1.42
N LYS A 305 0.04 5.66 2.68
CA LYS A 305 -0.12 7.06 3.12
C LYS A 305 1.25 7.71 3.28
N GLY A 306 1.44 8.85 2.62
CA GLY A 306 2.61 9.69 2.82
C GLY A 306 2.46 10.53 4.09
N TYR A 307 3.55 10.72 4.82
CA TYR A 307 3.60 11.57 6.01
C TYR A 307 4.17 12.96 5.68
N THR A 308 3.80 13.96 6.49
CA THR A 308 4.48 15.26 6.50
C THR A 308 5.60 15.25 7.53
N GLU A 309 6.62 16.10 7.37
CA GLU A 309 7.83 16.09 8.21
C GLU A 309 7.55 16.24 9.71
N VAL A 310 6.49 16.96 10.08
CA VAL A 310 6.09 17.17 11.47
C VAL A 310 5.52 15.89 12.11
N ASP A 311 5.00 14.96 11.29
CA ASP A 311 4.48 13.67 11.76
C ASP A 311 5.60 12.62 11.99
N LEU A 312 6.77 12.81 11.36
CA LEU A 312 7.90 11.85 11.34
C LEU A 312 8.60 11.71 12.69
N VAL A 313 8.77 12.82 13.42
CA VAL A 313 9.50 12.86 14.70
C VAL A 313 8.82 12.00 15.78
N THR A 314 7.51 11.78 15.66
CA THR A 314 6.75 10.90 16.57
C THR A 314 6.77 9.42 16.17
N PHE A 315 7.01 9.08 14.90
CA PHE A 315 6.94 7.70 14.41
C PHE A 315 8.29 6.98 14.48
N ASP A 316 9.40 7.67 14.18
CA ASP A 316 10.76 7.10 14.20
C ASP A 316 11.23 6.71 15.62
N VAL A 317 10.61 7.27 16.67
CA VAL A 317 11.07 7.10 18.07
C VAL A 317 10.43 5.91 18.78
N LEU A 318 9.40 5.27 18.21
CA LEU A 318 8.54 4.32 18.93
C LEU A 318 8.37 2.93 18.29
N PHE A 319 9.01 2.65 17.15
CA PHE A 319 8.94 1.32 16.53
C PHE A 319 10.30 0.61 16.55
N ASN A 320 10.43 -0.43 17.37
CA ASN A 320 11.61 -1.30 17.37
C ASN A 320 11.21 -2.78 17.46
N GLY A 321 12.15 -3.66 17.07
CA GLY A 321 11.91 -5.10 17.08
C GLY A 321 11.55 -5.68 18.45
N GLY A 322 11.99 -5.05 19.54
CA GLY A 322 11.62 -5.42 20.91
C GLY A 322 10.13 -5.23 21.19
N MET A 323 9.57 -4.08 20.80
CA MET A 323 8.14 -3.78 20.97
C MET A 323 7.27 -4.72 20.13
N LEU A 324 7.64 -4.96 18.87
CA LEU A 324 6.91 -5.88 18.00
C LEU A 324 6.98 -7.33 18.53
N LYS A 325 8.15 -7.77 18.99
CA LYS A 325 8.30 -9.09 19.61
C LYS A 325 7.41 -9.22 20.85
N GLN A 326 7.44 -8.24 21.75
CA GLN A 326 6.60 -8.25 22.95
C GLN A 326 5.10 -8.25 22.59
N PHE A 327 4.70 -7.50 21.56
CA PHE A 327 3.33 -7.54 21.06
C PHE A 327 2.94 -8.95 20.60
N PHE A 328 3.78 -9.62 19.81
CA PHE A 328 3.55 -11.01 19.41
C PHE A 328 3.51 -11.97 20.60
N GLU A 329 4.40 -11.81 21.58
CA GLU A 329 4.42 -12.64 22.79
C GLU A 329 3.11 -12.52 23.61
N ASN A 330 2.46 -11.36 23.58
CA ASN A 330 1.17 -11.14 24.23
C ASN A 330 -0.02 -11.71 23.45
N GLN A 331 0.17 -12.17 22.20
CA GLN A 331 -0.88 -12.85 21.44
C GLN A 331 -0.85 -14.34 21.73
N THR A 332 -1.94 -14.91 22.23
CA THR A 332 -2.04 -16.34 22.58
C THR A 332 -1.59 -17.29 21.45
N LEU A 333 -1.82 -16.91 20.18
CA LEU A 333 -1.41 -17.71 19.00
C LEU A 333 0.09 -17.64 18.70
N LEU A 334 0.78 -16.58 19.13
CA LEU A 334 2.20 -16.31 18.82
C LEU A 334 3.11 -16.39 20.05
N ALA A 335 2.56 -16.55 21.26
CA ALA A 335 3.31 -16.62 22.51
C ALA A 335 4.43 -17.68 22.47
N GLY A 336 5.69 -17.26 22.47
CA GLY A 336 6.87 -18.13 22.36
C GLY A 336 7.16 -18.69 20.94
N ALA A 337 6.43 -18.24 19.91
CA ALA A 337 6.65 -18.70 18.53
C ALA A 337 7.90 -18.06 17.95
N VAL A 338 8.13 -16.81 18.33
CA VAL A 338 9.12 -15.92 17.73
C VAL A 338 10.38 -15.92 18.58
N GLU A 339 11.49 -16.34 18.00
CA GLU A 339 12.82 -16.30 18.60
C GLU A 339 13.33 -14.87 18.64
N SER A 340 13.31 -14.19 17.49
CA SER A 340 13.76 -12.82 17.33
C SER A 340 12.95 -12.07 16.29
N VAL A 341 12.87 -10.75 16.47
CA VAL A 341 12.36 -9.80 15.48
C VAL A 341 13.37 -8.68 15.37
N ALA A 342 13.86 -8.42 14.16
CA ALA A 342 14.55 -7.19 13.82
C ALA A 342 13.66 -6.36 12.89
N VAL A 343 13.81 -5.06 12.97
CA VAL A 343 13.03 -4.10 12.17
C VAL A 343 14.04 -3.19 11.50
N ASP A 344 14.05 -3.24 10.17
CA ASP A 344 14.77 -2.27 9.35
C ASP A 344 13.74 -1.32 8.74
N GLN A 345 14.06 -0.04 8.64
CA GLN A 345 13.14 0.98 8.13
C GLN A 345 13.87 1.92 7.18
N TYR A 346 13.20 2.26 6.08
CA TYR A 346 13.64 3.30 5.16
C TYR A 346 12.41 4.05 4.60
N TRP A 347 12.65 5.14 3.88
CA TRP A 347 11.59 6.03 3.39
C TRP A 347 11.59 6.09 1.86
N ASN A 348 10.41 5.89 1.27
CA ASN A 348 10.19 6.17 -0.15
C ASN A 348 9.77 7.64 -0.30
N HIS A 349 10.47 8.38 -1.16
CA HIS A 349 10.17 9.78 -1.42
C HIS A 349 9.29 9.91 -2.65
N ARG A 350 8.23 10.72 -2.56
CA ARG A 350 7.35 11.06 -3.68
C ARG A 350 7.23 12.58 -3.83
N TYR A 351 7.47 13.04 -5.06
CA TYR A 351 7.39 14.43 -5.46
C TYR A 351 6.46 14.59 -6.67
N THR A 352 5.90 15.78 -6.81
CA THR A 352 5.37 16.28 -8.07
C THR A 352 6.28 17.37 -8.62
N VAL A 353 6.59 17.26 -9.90
CA VAL A 353 7.32 18.26 -10.68
C VAL A 353 6.34 18.89 -11.65
N GLU A 354 6.03 20.15 -11.43
CA GLU A 354 5.17 20.96 -12.29
C GLU A 354 6.05 21.90 -13.12
N PHE A 355 5.97 21.81 -14.45
CA PHE A 355 6.64 22.75 -15.35
C PHE A 355 5.83 24.03 -15.43
N ILE A 356 6.43 25.15 -15.06
CA ILE A 356 5.75 26.44 -14.89
C ILE A 356 6.44 27.54 -15.70
N ASN A 357 5.85 28.73 -15.70
CA ASN A 357 6.40 29.93 -16.34
C ASN A 357 6.72 29.69 -17.82
N LYS A 358 7.98 29.79 -18.24
CA LYS A 358 8.36 29.61 -19.65
C LYS A 358 8.27 28.15 -20.10
N ALA A 359 8.34 27.20 -19.18
CA ALA A 359 8.08 25.80 -19.44
C ALA A 359 6.60 25.42 -19.18
N GLY A 360 5.77 26.37 -18.77
CA GLY A 360 4.36 26.11 -18.52
C GLY A 360 3.59 25.71 -19.76
N ASN A 361 2.45 25.08 -19.53
CA ASN A 361 1.37 24.93 -20.51
C ASN A 361 1.77 24.28 -21.82
N ARG A 362 2.69 23.31 -21.80
CA ARG A 362 3.08 22.54 -22.99
C ARG A 362 3.49 21.12 -22.60
N PRO A 363 3.49 20.19 -23.57
CA PRO A 363 4.09 18.88 -23.40
C PRO A 363 5.59 18.96 -23.08
N HIS A 364 6.01 18.11 -22.16
CA HIS A 364 7.41 17.89 -21.78
C HIS A 364 7.71 16.38 -21.82
N PRO A 365 8.92 15.96 -22.21
CA PRO A 365 9.33 14.57 -22.07
C PRO A 365 9.35 14.17 -20.59
N LEU A 366 9.16 12.87 -20.35
CA LEU A 366 9.18 12.30 -19.01
C LEU A 366 10.60 12.38 -18.48
N LEU A 367 10.76 12.84 -17.24
CA LEU A 367 12.05 12.76 -16.55
C LEU A 367 12.49 11.30 -16.46
N VAL A 368 13.76 11.03 -16.65
CA VAL A 368 14.33 9.68 -16.50
C VAL A 368 15.29 9.71 -15.32
N GLY A 369 14.96 8.99 -14.25
CA GLY A 369 15.82 8.89 -13.08
C GLY A 369 16.96 7.89 -13.25
N ASN A 370 18.16 8.24 -12.76
CA ASN A 370 19.28 7.32 -12.64
C ASN A 370 19.51 6.96 -11.16
N ALA A 371 19.21 5.71 -10.82
CA ALA A 371 19.31 5.17 -9.46
C ALA A 371 20.62 4.39 -9.18
N SER A 372 21.57 4.37 -10.13
CA SER A 372 22.72 3.45 -10.07
C SER A 372 23.68 3.67 -8.89
N ALA A 373 23.67 4.86 -8.29
CA ALA A 373 24.47 5.22 -7.12
C ALA A 373 23.64 5.36 -5.84
N LEU A 374 22.36 4.96 -5.86
CA LEU A 374 21.56 4.81 -4.65
C LEU A 374 21.88 3.48 -3.99
N THR A 375 21.84 3.47 -2.65
CA THR A 375 22.14 2.28 -1.84
C THR A 375 21.06 2.02 -0.81
N ASN A 376 20.99 0.76 -0.37
CA ASN A 376 20.19 0.35 0.77
C ASN A 376 20.92 -0.78 1.48
N ASP A 377 21.69 -0.39 2.50
CA ASP A 377 22.49 -1.32 3.31
C ASP A 377 21.83 -1.59 4.67
N ILE A 378 20.69 -0.95 4.96
CA ILE A 378 19.99 -1.12 6.24
C ILE A 378 19.17 -2.41 6.28
N THR A 379 18.70 -2.92 5.14
CA THR A 379 17.80 -4.08 5.11
C THR A 379 18.53 -5.42 5.03
N ALA A 380 18.13 -6.39 5.87
CA ALA A 380 18.67 -7.76 5.82
C ALA A 380 18.23 -8.56 4.57
N THR A 381 17.17 -8.14 3.88
CA THR A 381 16.83 -8.60 2.53
C THR A 381 17.32 -7.55 1.54
N PRO A 382 18.08 -7.92 0.49
CA PRO A 382 18.55 -6.94 -0.50
C PRO A 382 17.38 -6.19 -1.14
N VAL A 383 17.45 -4.86 -1.12
CA VAL A 383 16.53 -3.97 -1.84
C VAL A 383 17.32 -3.28 -2.94
N THR A 384 16.84 -3.34 -4.17
CA THR A 384 17.41 -2.56 -5.28
C THR A 384 16.68 -1.22 -5.36
N PRO A 385 17.36 -0.10 -5.10
CA PRO A 385 16.75 1.21 -5.28
C PRO A 385 16.32 1.44 -6.73
N GLU A 386 15.21 2.16 -6.91
CA GLU A 386 14.69 2.50 -8.23
C GLU A 386 14.10 3.91 -8.22
N ILE A 387 14.05 4.54 -9.38
CA ILE A 387 13.34 5.80 -9.58
C ILE A 387 12.26 5.56 -10.61
N ARG A 388 11.03 5.93 -10.25
CA ARG A 388 9.86 5.85 -11.13
C ARG A 388 9.33 7.24 -11.41
N THR A 389 8.93 7.43 -12.65
CA THR A 389 8.39 8.69 -13.14
C THR A 389 7.14 8.41 -13.96
N GLU A 390 6.10 9.20 -13.77
CA GLU A 390 4.86 9.08 -14.54
C GLU A 390 4.24 10.46 -14.80
N TYR A 391 3.47 10.58 -15.88
CA TYR A 391 2.68 11.78 -16.11
C TYR A 391 1.43 11.77 -15.23
N ILE A 392 1.22 12.84 -14.49
CA ILE A 392 -0.10 13.19 -13.96
C ILE A 392 -0.86 13.95 -15.03
N ASP A 393 -0.21 14.96 -15.62
CA ASP A 393 -0.73 15.77 -16.72
C ASP A 393 0.37 16.03 -17.74
N LEU A 394 0.07 15.83 -19.02
CA LEU A 394 1.05 16.09 -20.09
C LEU A 394 1.31 17.58 -20.32
N GLY A 395 0.42 18.46 -19.86
CA GLY A 395 0.48 19.90 -20.14
C GLY A 395 -0.07 20.25 -21.52
N ARG A 396 -0.84 21.34 -21.60
CA ARG A 396 -1.49 21.78 -22.83
C ARG A 396 -1.58 23.30 -22.89
N ARG A 397 -1.30 23.87 -24.06
CA ARG A 397 -1.58 25.29 -24.34
C ARG A 397 -3.08 25.49 -24.45
N ALA A 398 -3.56 26.71 -24.18
CA ALA A 398 -4.94 27.08 -24.48
C ALA A 398 -5.31 26.88 -25.96
N THR A 399 -4.28 26.86 -26.81
CA THR A 399 -4.38 26.89 -28.26
C THR A 399 -3.49 25.82 -28.89
N THR A 400 -4.05 25.05 -29.83
CA THR A 400 -3.29 24.08 -30.64
C THR A 400 -2.89 24.74 -31.96
N LEU A 401 -1.63 24.58 -32.37
CA LEU A 401 -1.13 25.10 -33.64
C LEU A 401 -0.89 23.96 -34.62
N TRP A 402 -1.38 24.09 -35.87
CA TRP A 402 -1.07 23.18 -36.96
C TRP A 402 -0.37 23.94 -38.07
N ASP A 403 0.95 23.76 -38.17
CA ASP A 403 1.84 24.50 -39.08
C ASP A 403 1.81 23.94 -40.50
N PHE A 404 1.82 24.84 -41.49
CA PHE A 404 1.92 24.50 -42.90
C PHE A 404 3.38 24.50 -43.36
N ASP A 405 3.76 23.49 -44.13
CA ASP A 405 4.97 23.48 -44.95
C ASP A 405 4.74 24.36 -46.19
N ILE A 406 5.56 25.39 -46.36
CA ILE A 406 5.47 26.33 -47.48
C ILE A 406 6.58 26.05 -48.50
N GLU A 407 6.20 25.71 -49.73
CA GLU A 407 7.10 25.54 -50.86
C GLU A 407 6.68 26.47 -52.02
N GLY A 408 7.40 27.59 -52.14
CA GLY A 408 7.11 28.59 -53.16
C GLY A 408 5.71 29.18 -52.99
N SER A 409 4.80 28.88 -53.91
CA SER A 409 3.40 29.33 -53.85
C SER A 409 2.48 28.35 -53.13
N ARG A 410 2.95 27.18 -52.69
CA ARG A 410 2.08 26.14 -52.14
C ARG A 410 2.30 25.97 -50.64
N ALA A 411 1.21 25.90 -49.89
CA ALA A 411 1.20 25.54 -48.48
C ALA A 411 0.57 24.16 -48.32
N THR A 412 1.20 23.27 -47.55
CA THR A 412 0.70 21.92 -47.26
C THR A 412 0.73 21.64 -45.76
N LEU A 413 -0.31 21.02 -45.24
CA LEU A 413 -0.42 20.58 -43.86
C LEU A 413 -0.79 19.09 -43.84
N LYS A 414 -0.12 18.31 -42.98
CA LYS A 414 -0.51 16.95 -42.62
C LYS A 414 -0.51 16.81 -41.10
N VAL A 415 -1.64 16.35 -40.56
CA VAL A 415 -1.80 16.06 -39.13
C VAL A 415 -2.25 14.61 -38.98
N GLU A 416 -1.55 13.85 -38.13
CA GLU A 416 -1.87 12.45 -37.88
C GLU A 416 -3.16 12.29 -37.08
N SER A 417 -3.89 11.20 -37.32
CA SER A 417 -5.21 10.93 -36.71
C SER A 417 -5.28 11.08 -35.19
N GLU A 418 -4.23 10.69 -34.45
CA GLU A 418 -4.19 10.80 -32.98
C GLU A 418 -4.31 12.26 -32.50
N GLU A 419 -3.71 13.18 -33.24
CA GLU A 419 -3.74 14.61 -32.93
C GLU A 419 -5.05 15.25 -33.40
N VAL A 420 -5.57 14.86 -34.57
CA VAL A 420 -6.88 15.28 -35.07
C VAL A 420 -7.99 14.95 -34.07
N ASP A 421 -7.94 13.77 -33.45
CA ASP A 421 -8.92 13.31 -32.47
C ASP A 421 -8.97 14.13 -31.18
N THR A 422 -7.96 14.96 -30.92
CA THR A 422 -7.91 15.87 -29.77
C THR A 422 -8.73 17.15 -29.95
N ILE A 423 -9.18 17.43 -31.18
CA ILE A 423 -9.91 18.64 -31.54
C ILE A 423 -11.41 18.43 -31.35
N GLY A 424 -12.00 19.26 -30.50
CA GLY A 424 -13.43 19.20 -30.20
C GLY A 424 -14.31 19.69 -31.35
N ASN A 425 -15.53 19.17 -31.42
CA ASN A 425 -16.54 19.77 -32.28
C ASN A 425 -16.83 21.20 -31.80
N ARG A 426 -16.97 22.14 -32.75
CA ARG A 426 -17.14 23.58 -32.52
C ARG A 426 -15.94 24.28 -31.88
N THR A 427 -14.76 23.67 -31.88
CA THR A 427 -13.53 24.38 -31.53
C THR A 427 -13.35 25.58 -32.47
N PRO A 428 -13.26 26.82 -31.95
CA PRO A 428 -12.93 27.98 -32.77
C PRO A 428 -11.54 27.81 -33.36
N TRP A 429 -11.36 28.28 -34.60
CA TRP A 429 -10.04 28.30 -35.22
C TRP A 429 -9.85 29.56 -36.07
N GLN A 430 -8.59 29.93 -36.29
CA GLN A 430 -8.20 30.91 -37.30
C GLN A 430 -6.96 30.45 -38.07
N LEU A 431 -6.89 30.80 -39.35
CA LEU A 431 -5.67 30.66 -40.15
C LEU A 431 -4.87 31.94 -39.98
N VAL A 432 -3.62 31.83 -39.57
CA VAL A 432 -2.76 32.99 -39.28
C VAL A 432 -1.49 32.90 -40.11
N PHE A 433 -1.13 34.02 -40.75
CA PHE A 433 0.19 34.21 -41.35
C PHE A 433 1.02 35.11 -40.43
N LEU A 434 2.16 34.62 -39.95
CA LEU A 434 3.10 35.36 -39.12
C LEU A 434 4.33 35.75 -39.97
N PRO A 435 4.50 37.04 -40.32
CA PRO A 435 5.66 37.46 -41.10
C PRO A 435 6.97 37.19 -40.39
N GLU A 436 8.02 36.91 -41.17
CA GLU A 436 9.37 36.73 -40.66
C GLU A 436 9.82 37.94 -39.82
N GLY A 437 10.30 37.67 -38.59
CA GLY A 437 10.79 38.70 -37.66
C GLY A 437 9.73 39.26 -36.71
N GLU A 438 8.46 38.89 -36.84
CA GLU A 438 7.43 39.24 -35.84
C GLU A 438 7.37 38.18 -34.71
N PRO A 439 7.50 38.57 -33.43
CA PRO A 439 7.55 37.61 -32.33
C PRO A 439 6.18 37.03 -31.95
N ARG A 440 5.07 37.71 -32.30
CA ARG A 440 3.66 37.32 -32.02
C ARG A 440 2.69 38.31 -32.67
N GLY A 441 1.43 37.90 -32.83
CA GLY A 441 0.34 38.77 -33.24
C GLY A 441 -0.27 38.34 -34.58
N GLY A 442 0.59 38.13 -35.59
CA GLY A 442 0.22 37.58 -36.90
C GLY A 442 -0.90 38.34 -37.64
N PHE A 443 -1.12 37.96 -38.89
CA PHE A 443 -2.25 38.43 -39.69
C PHE A 443 -3.26 37.29 -39.82
N PRO A 444 -4.48 37.44 -39.27
CA PRO A 444 -5.51 36.43 -39.45
C PRO A 444 -6.02 36.51 -40.90
N VAL A 445 -6.01 35.37 -41.58
CA VAL A 445 -6.40 35.22 -42.99
C VAL A 445 -7.87 34.83 -43.11
N THR A 446 -8.29 33.86 -42.30
CA THR A 446 -9.68 33.39 -42.23
C THR A 446 -9.94 32.78 -40.85
N ARG A 447 -11.20 32.53 -40.51
CA ARG A 447 -11.57 31.93 -39.23
C ARG A 447 -12.78 31.04 -39.33
N GLY A 448 -13.03 30.24 -38.31
CA GLY A 448 -14.15 29.32 -38.35
C GLY A 448 -14.38 28.55 -37.07
N ASN A 449 -15.20 27.53 -37.19
CA ASN A 449 -15.35 26.49 -36.17
C ASN A 449 -15.06 25.13 -36.78
N VAL A 450 -14.55 24.21 -35.96
CA VAL A 450 -14.35 22.82 -36.35
C VAL A 450 -15.69 22.09 -36.38
N THR A 451 -15.90 21.26 -37.39
CA THR A 451 -16.99 20.28 -37.47
C THR A 451 -16.39 18.88 -37.48
N VAL A 452 -16.64 18.09 -36.44
CA VAL A 452 -16.14 16.70 -36.35
C VAL A 452 -17.16 15.72 -36.97
N GLN A 453 -16.71 14.92 -37.93
CA GLN A 453 -17.46 13.81 -38.52
C GLN A 453 -17.08 12.48 -37.82
N GLN A 454 -18.08 11.63 -37.59
CA GLN A 454 -17.91 10.31 -36.98
C GLN A 454 -17.58 9.22 -38.00
#